data_AF-A0A948F3U4-F1
#
_entry.id   AF-A0A948F3U4-F1
#
_cell.length_a   1.000
_cell.length_b   1.000
_cell.length_c   1.000
_cell.angle_alpha   90.00
_cell.angle_beta   90.00
_cell.angle_gamma   90.00
#
_symmetry.space_group_name_H-M   'P 1'
#
loop_
_entity.id
_entity.type
_entity.pdbx_description
1 polymer ?
#
loop_
_entity_poly.entity_id
_entity_poly.type
_entity_poly.pdbx_seq_one_letter_code
_entity_poly.pdbx_strand_id
1 'polypeptide(L)'
;MRRRGKQNRKTIQDGPVFPVPLALILVLVTGVAFGFLWLRDKCDTMGRRLQDLEARRDEVQRQVLREEYKWSNLKSPQNIERLMAQFNLKMVWPGERDTVRLRRPELEPEGPAEMQYAQRLAATRHD
;
A
#
# COMPACT_ATOMS: atom_id res chain seq x y z
N MET A 1 -6.53 -18.14 93.61
CA MET A 1 -6.48 -18.38 92.15
C MET A 1 -7.56 -17.56 91.44
N ARG A 2 -7.20 -16.45 90.78
CA ARG A 2 -8.16 -15.62 90.02
C ARG A 2 -8.16 -16.06 88.56
N ARG A 3 -9.27 -16.61 88.07
CA ARG A 3 -9.44 -17.05 86.67
C ARG A 3 -9.51 -15.83 85.75
N ARG A 4 -8.55 -15.72 84.83
CA ARG A 4 -8.56 -14.73 83.73
C ARG A 4 -9.66 -15.10 82.73
N GLY A 5 -10.67 -14.25 82.61
CA GLY A 5 -11.61 -14.30 81.49
C GLY A 5 -10.95 -13.77 80.22
N LYS A 6 -10.62 -14.66 79.28
CA LYS A 6 -10.31 -14.28 77.90
C LYS A 6 -11.63 -13.95 77.20
N GLN A 7 -11.93 -12.66 77.02
CA GLN A 7 -12.99 -12.25 76.10
C GLN A 7 -12.48 -12.45 74.66
N ASN A 8 -13.04 -13.47 73.99
CA ASN A 8 -12.88 -13.66 72.56
C ASN A 8 -13.57 -12.50 71.84
N ARG A 9 -12.77 -11.56 71.34
CA ARG A 9 -13.21 -10.49 70.44
C ARG A 9 -13.56 -11.13 69.09
N LYS A 10 -14.81 -11.54 68.92
CA LYS A 10 -15.36 -11.94 67.62
C LYS A 10 -15.29 -10.72 66.71
N THR A 11 -14.29 -10.73 65.84
CA THR A 11 -14.13 -9.78 64.75
C THR A 11 -15.20 -10.14 63.72
N ILE A 12 -16.38 -9.53 63.87
CA ILE A 12 -17.44 -9.58 62.87
C ILE A 12 -16.93 -8.74 61.70
N GLN A 13 -16.32 -9.40 60.73
CA GLN A 13 -16.11 -8.82 59.41
C GLN A 13 -17.43 -8.95 58.66
N ASP A 14 -18.33 -8.00 58.87
CA ASP A 14 -19.41 -7.73 57.93
C ASP A 14 -18.79 -7.00 56.74
N GLY A 15 -18.04 -7.73 55.92
CA GLY A 15 -17.68 -7.27 54.58
C GLY A 15 -18.95 -7.27 53.74
N PRO A 16 -19.16 -6.28 52.84
CA PRO A 16 -20.31 -6.29 51.96
C PRO A 16 -20.23 -7.54 51.10
N VAL A 17 -21.14 -8.48 51.32
CA VAL A 17 -21.30 -9.68 50.49
C VAL A 17 -21.92 -9.20 49.18
N PHE A 18 -21.10 -8.58 48.32
CA PHE A 18 -21.55 -8.15 47.01
C PHE A 18 -22.02 -9.41 46.29
N PRO A 19 -23.29 -9.48 45.86
CA PRO A 19 -23.82 -10.70 45.30
C PRO A 19 -23.00 -11.03 44.05
N VAL A 20 -22.31 -12.17 44.10
CA VAL A 20 -21.51 -12.74 43.00
C VAL A 20 -22.15 -12.60 41.61
N PRO A 21 -23.48 -12.79 41.42
CA PRO A 21 -24.10 -12.57 40.10
C PRO A 21 -24.00 -11.12 39.60
N LEU A 22 -24.11 -10.11 40.48
CA LEU A 22 -23.96 -8.71 40.06
C LEU A 22 -22.52 -8.40 39.65
N ALA A 23 -21.54 -8.96 40.36
CA ALA A 23 -20.13 -8.81 39.98
C ALA A 23 -19.86 -9.42 38.59
N LEU A 24 -20.44 -10.59 38.31
CA LEU A 24 -20.28 -11.26 37.01
C LEU A 24 -20.93 -10.47 35.86
N ILE A 25 -22.13 -9.94 36.07
CA ILE A 25 -22.81 -9.08 35.10
C ILE A 25 -21.97 -7.82 34.84
N LEU A 26 -21.44 -7.19 35.88
CA LEU A 26 -20.66 -5.98 35.76
C LEU A 26 -19.34 -6.22 35.00
N VAL A 27 -18.67 -7.34 35.24
CA VAL A 27 -17.50 -7.76 34.45
C VAL A 27 -17.86 -7.99 32.98
N LEU A 28 -18.98 -8.67 32.71
CA LEU A 28 -19.45 -8.90 31.33
C LEU A 28 -19.73 -7.58 30.60
N VAL A 29 -20.48 -6.68 31.23
CA VAL A 29 -20.81 -5.36 30.66
C VAL A 29 -19.54 -4.54 30.41
N THR A 30 -18.60 -4.56 31.35
CA THR A 30 -17.33 -3.84 31.22
C THR A 30 -16.47 -4.44 30.09
N GLY A 31 -16.43 -5.77 29.98
CA GLY A 31 -15.73 -6.47 28.89
C GLY A 31 -16.31 -6.14 27.52
N VAL A 32 -17.64 -6.13 27.38
CA VAL A 32 -18.32 -5.74 26.13
C VAL A 32 -18.07 -4.28 25.80
N ALA A 33 -18.15 -3.38 26.78
CA ALA A 33 -17.87 -1.96 26.57
C ALA A 33 -16.43 -1.72 26.11
N PHE A 34 -15.46 -2.40 26.73
CA PHE A 34 -14.05 -2.31 26.34
C PHE A 34 -13.80 -2.90 24.95
N GLY A 35 -14.40 -4.06 24.64
CA GLY A 35 -14.33 -4.67 23.33
C GLY A 35 -14.92 -3.78 22.23
N PHE A 36 -16.04 -3.10 22.51
CA PHE A 36 -16.66 -2.15 21.59
C PHE A 36 -15.77 -0.93 21.33
N LEU A 37 -15.19 -0.34 22.38
CA LEU A 37 -14.25 0.77 22.24
C LEU A 37 -13.00 0.37 21.43
N TRP A 38 -12.46 -0.82 21.70
CA TRP A 38 -11.32 -1.34 20.95
C TRP A 38 -11.65 -1.57 19.48
N LEU A 39 -12.82 -2.14 19.18
CA LEU A 39 -13.26 -2.33 17.80
C LEU A 39 -13.46 -1.00 17.07
N ARG A 40 -14.03 -0.01 17.75
CA ARG A 40 -14.19 1.35 17.21
C ARG A 40 -12.84 1.97 16.86
N ASP A 41 -11.87 1.90 17.76
CA ASP A 41 -10.51 2.42 17.51
C ASP A 41 -9.84 1.69 16.34
N LYS A 42 -10.02 0.36 16.23
CA LYS A 42 -9.53 -0.41 15.08
C LYS A 42 -10.19 0.00 13.76
N CYS A 43 -11.49 0.27 13.76
CA CYS A 43 -12.18 0.76 12.58
C CYS A 43 -11.70 2.16 12.18
N ASP A 44 -11.52 3.07 13.14
CA ASP A 44 -11.02 4.43 12.88
C ASP A 44 -9.60 4.41 12.31
N THR A 45 -8.72 3.56 12.85
CA THR A 45 -7.34 3.42 12.33
C THR A 45 -7.30 2.81 10.93
N MET A 46 -8.16 1.81 10.65
CA MET A 46 -8.32 1.24 9.31
C MET A 46 -8.86 2.26 8.30
N GLY A 47 -9.89 3.03 8.69
CA GLY A 47 -10.48 4.06 7.85
C GLY A 47 -9.46 5.16 7.48
N ARG A 48 -8.66 5.61 8.44
CA ARG A 48 -7.58 6.58 8.18
C ARG A 48 -6.53 6.04 7.20
N ARG A 49 -6.13 4.77 7.37
CA ARG A 49 -5.19 4.13 6.44
C ARG A 49 -5.76 4.02 5.03
N LEU A 50 -7.04 3.71 4.90
CA LEU A 50 -7.70 3.63 3.60
C LEU A 50 -7.72 5.01 2.92
N GLN A 51 -8.12 6.05 3.66
CA GLN A 51 -8.10 7.43 3.16
C GLN A 51 -6.70 7.90 2.74
N ASP A 52 -5.66 7.57 3.51
CA ASP A 52 -4.28 7.90 3.15
C ASP A 52 -3.85 7.20 1.86
N LEU A 53 -4.26 5.94 1.66
CA LEU A 53 -3.97 5.19 0.43
C LEU A 53 -4.73 5.74 -0.77
N GLU A 54 -6.00 6.08 -0.60
CA GLU A 54 -6.84 6.71 -1.63
C GLU A 54 -6.25 8.07 -2.04
N ALA A 55 -5.88 8.91 -1.07
CA ALA A 55 -5.25 10.20 -1.33
C ALA A 55 -3.92 10.06 -2.11
N ARG A 56 -3.11 9.05 -1.78
CA ARG A 56 -1.86 8.77 -2.53
C ARG A 56 -2.14 8.32 -3.95
N ARG A 57 -3.16 7.48 -4.17
CA ARG A 57 -3.57 7.03 -5.51
C ARG A 57 -4.03 8.22 -6.36
N ASP A 58 -4.85 9.08 -5.79
CA ASP A 58 -5.34 10.29 -6.45
C ASP A 58 -4.19 11.23 -6.82
N GLU A 59 -3.23 11.44 -5.93
CA GLU A 59 -2.09 12.31 -6.21
C GLU A 59 -1.23 11.78 -7.36
N VAL A 60 -0.91 10.47 -7.36
CA VAL A 60 -0.17 9.85 -8.45
C VAL A 60 -0.94 9.94 -9.77
N GLN A 61 -2.25 9.68 -9.75
CA GLN A 61 -3.08 9.81 -10.95
C GLN A 61 -3.09 11.24 -11.49
N ARG A 62 -3.16 12.25 -10.62
CA ARG A 62 -3.05 13.66 -11.01
C ARG A 62 -1.69 14.01 -11.59
N GLN A 63 -0.61 13.38 -11.11
CA GLN A 63 0.73 13.56 -11.66
C GLN A 63 0.83 12.96 -13.06
N VAL A 64 0.35 11.73 -13.24
CA VAL A 64 0.31 11.07 -14.56
C VAL A 64 -0.48 11.92 -15.55
N LEU A 65 -1.68 12.38 -15.20
CA LEU A 65 -2.48 13.24 -16.10
C LEU A 65 -1.78 14.56 -16.45
N ARG A 66 -1.08 15.18 -15.48
CA ARG A 66 -0.30 16.39 -15.73
C ARG A 66 0.87 16.13 -16.68
N GLU A 67 1.57 15.01 -16.48
CA GLU A 67 2.65 14.61 -17.38
C GLU A 67 2.12 14.28 -18.76
N GLU A 68 1.08 13.46 -18.89
CA GLU A 68 0.44 13.13 -20.16
C GLU A 68 0.01 14.39 -20.92
N TYR A 69 -0.60 15.35 -20.23
CA TYR A 69 -0.96 16.63 -20.82
C TYR A 69 0.29 17.41 -21.28
N LYS A 70 1.34 17.46 -20.47
CA LYS A 70 2.61 18.11 -20.82
C LYS A 70 3.26 17.45 -22.03
N TRP A 71 3.31 16.12 -22.07
CA TRP A 71 3.86 15.34 -23.17
C TRP A 71 3.05 15.50 -24.44
N SER A 72 1.72 15.48 -24.34
CA SER A 72 0.81 15.74 -25.46
C SER A 72 1.04 17.14 -26.04
N ASN A 73 1.14 18.16 -25.17
CA ASN A 73 1.41 19.52 -25.59
C ASN A 73 2.81 19.69 -26.23
N LEU A 74 3.85 19.05 -25.67
CA LEU A 74 5.21 19.07 -26.22
C LEU A 74 5.31 18.35 -27.57
N LYS A 75 4.60 17.24 -27.74
CA LYS A 75 4.57 16.46 -28.99
C LYS A 75 3.62 17.03 -30.03
N SER A 76 2.82 18.04 -29.69
CA SER A 76 1.90 18.66 -30.64
C SER A 76 2.69 19.33 -31.77
N PRO A 77 2.29 19.13 -33.04
CA PRO A 77 3.06 19.63 -34.19
C PRO A 77 3.21 21.16 -34.14
N GLN A 78 2.17 21.87 -33.70
CA GLN A 78 2.19 23.33 -33.55
C GLN A 78 3.26 23.80 -32.55
N ASN A 79 3.43 23.09 -31.43
CA ASN A 79 4.42 23.45 -30.42
C ASN A 79 5.84 23.09 -30.90
N ILE A 80 6.00 21.97 -31.60
CA ILE A 80 7.27 21.60 -32.23
C ILE A 80 7.67 22.65 -33.27
N GLU A 81 6.76 23.07 -34.16
CA GLU A 81 7.00 24.14 -35.14
C GLU A 81 7.38 25.46 -34.47
N ARG A 82 6.67 25.84 -33.40
CA ARG A 82 6.99 27.04 -32.61
C ARG A 82 8.38 26.97 -31.98
N LEU A 83 8.75 25.83 -31.39
CA LEU A 83 10.07 25.61 -30.80
C LEU A 83 11.16 25.59 -31.88
N MET A 84 10.90 24.96 -33.03
CA MET A 84 11.82 24.96 -34.18
C MET A 84 12.08 26.39 -34.67
N ALA A 85 11.05 27.22 -34.77
CA ALA A 85 11.18 28.63 -35.12
C ALA A 85 11.97 29.42 -34.06
N GLN A 86 11.73 29.17 -32.77
CA GLN A 86 12.43 29.83 -31.66
C GLN A 86 13.93 29.52 -31.65
N PHE A 87 14.31 28.27 -31.89
CA PHE A 87 15.71 27.82 -31.90
C PHE A 87 16.37 27.89 -33.28
N ASN A 88 15.70 28.48 -34.27
CA ASN A 88 16.16 28.59 -35.66
C ASN A 88 16.59 27.24 -36.26
N LEU A 89 15.89 26.17 -35.86
CA LEU A 89 16.10 24.80 -36.34
C LEU A 89 15.22 24.56 -37.55
N LYS A 90 15.85 24.26 -38.69
CA LYS A 90 15.15 23.92 -39.93
C LYS A 90 15.19 22.40 -40.13
N MET A 91 14.23 21.68 -39.56
CA MET A 91 14.05 20.25 -39.85
C MET A 91 13.32 20.10 -41.18
N VAL A 92 14.00 19.56 -42.17
CA VAL A 92 13.43 19.16 -43.46
C VAL A 92 13.49 17.63 -43.51
N TRP A 93 12.50 17.01 -44.14
CA TRP A 93 12.57 15.58 -44.40
C TRP A 93 13.87 15.25 -45.16
N PRO A 94 14.64 14.24 -44.73
CA PRO A 94 15.85 13.84 -45.42
C PRO A 94 15.52 13.44 -46.86
N GLY A 95 16.36 13.85 -47.81
CA GLY A 95 16.22 13.45 -49.19
C GLY A 95 16.59 11.98 -49.39
N GLU A 96 16.22 11.38 -50.52
CA GLU A 96 16.51 9.97 -50.81
C GLU A 96 18.00 9.60 -50.71
N ARG A 97 18.90 10.58 -50.87
CA ARG A 97 20.36 10.42 -50.77
C ARG A 97 20.87 10.31 -49.33
N ASP A 98 20.11 10.80 -48.35
CA ASP A 98 20.49 10.82 -46.94
C ASP A 98 19.86 9.65 -46.16
N THR A 99 19.12 8.78 -46.85
CA THR A 99 18.38 7.67 -46.24
C THR A 99 19.06 6.34 -46.52
N VAL A 100 19.67 5.74 -45.49
CA VAL A 100 20.18 4.37 -45.57
C VAL A 100 19.03 3.38 -45.35
N ARG A 101 18.66 2.65 -46.41
CA ARG A 101 17.65 1.58 -46.32
C ARG A 101 18.29 0.32 -45.74
N LEU A 102 18.00 0.03 -44.48
CA LEU A 102 18.42 -1.22 -43.86
C LEU A 102 17.54 -2.37 -44.38
N ARG A 103 18.17 -3.41 -44.92
CA ARG A 103 17.48 -4.67 -45.26
C ARG A 103 17.24 -5.42 -43.95
N ARG A 104 15.99 -5.72 -43.63
CA ARG A 104 15.65 -6.58 -42.48
C ARG A 104 16.38 -7.92 -42.71
N PRO A 105 17.26 -8.38 -41.80
CA PRO A 105 17.76 -9.74 -41.89
C PRO A 105 16.55 -10.66 -41.77
N GLU A 106 16.37 -11.53 -42.77
CA GLU A 106 15.42 -12.64 -42.72
C GLU A 106 15.66 -13.34 -41.38
N LEU A 107 14.65 -13.41 -40.52
CA LEU A 107 14.77 -14.23 -39.32
C LEU A 107 14.97 -15.67 -39.83
N GLU A 108 16.19 -16.19 -39.68
CA GLU A 108 16.39 -17.63 -39.81
C GLU A 108 15.46 -18.34 -38.83
N PRO A 109 14.82 -19.45 -39.23
CA PRO A 109 13.85 -20.14 -38.40
C PRO A 109 14.49 -20.55 -37.06
N GLU A 110 13.87 -20.11 -35.97
CA GLU A 110 14.17 -20.42 -34.57
C GLU A 110 14.58 -21.89 -34.38
N GLY A 111 15.88 -22.11 -34.20
CA GLY A 111 16.46 -23.37 -33.73
C GLY A 111 17.97 -23.19 -33.60
N PRO A 112 18.67 -23.70 -32.56
CA PRO A 112 18.29 -24.36 -31.31
C PRO A 112 18.50 -23.43 -30.09
N ALA A 113 18.27 -22.12 -30.28
CA ALA A 113 18.57 -21.12 -29.25
C ALA A 113 17.60 -21.23 -28.05
N GLU A 114 16.32 -21.54 -28.30
CA GLU A 114 15.30 -21.72 -27.26
C GLU A 114 15.64 -22.80 -26.22
N MET A 115 16.34 -23.87 -26.63
CA MET A 115 16.78 -24.92 -25.71
C MET A 115 17.86 -24.44 -24.73
N GLN A 116 18.70 -23.48 -25.13
CA GLN A 116 19.79 -22.98 -24.29
C GLN A 116 19.26 -22.06 -23.17
N TYR A 117 18.18 -21.31 -23.43
CA TYR A 117 17.57 -20.45 -22.43
C TYR A 117 16.79 -21.25 -21.38
N ALA A 118 16.09 -22.31 -21.80
CA ALA A 118 15.40 -23.22 -20.90
C ALA A 118 16.38 -24.01 -19.99
N GLN A 119 17.52 -24.45 -20.54
CA GLN A 119 18.56 -25.12 -19.75
C GLN A 119 19.24 -24.18 -18.75
N ARG A 120 19.50 -22.90 -19.11
CA ARG A 120 20.05 -21.91 -18.18
C ARG A 120 19.09 -21.56 -17.04
N LEU A 121 17.79 -21.50 -17.30
CA LEU A 121 16.76 -21.27 -16.28
C LEU A 121 16.56 -22.49 -15.35
N ALA A 122 16.75 -23.71 -15.86
CA ALA A 122 16.71 -24.92 -15.04
C ALA A 122 17.94 -25.07 -14.13
N ALA A 123 19.12 -24.70 -14.61
CA ALA A 123 20.38 -24.75 -13.84
C ALA A 123 20.44 -23.74 -12.69
N THR A 124 19.71 -22.62 -12.80
CA THR A 124 19.70 -21.53 -11.79
C THR A 124 18.64 -21.70 -10.70
N ARG A 125 17.84 -22.79 -10.74
CA ARG A 125 16.76 -23.05 -9.78
C ARG A 125 17.16 -24.04 -8.66
N HIS A 126 18.38 -24.56 -8.70
CA HIS A 126 18.85 -25.61 -7.78
C HIS A 126 19.90 -25.16 -6.75
N ASP A 127 20.12 -23.85 -6.63
CA ASP A 127 20.91 -23.23 -5.54
C ASP A 127 20.01 -22.49 -4.54
#